data_AF-T1CFS6-F1
#
_entry.id   AF-T1CFS6-F1
#
_cell.length_a   1.000
_cell.length_b   1.000
_cell.length_c   1.000
_cell.angle_alpha   90.00
_cell.angle_beta   90.00
_cell.angle_gamma   90.00
#
_symmetry.space_group_name_H-M   'P 1'
#
loop_
_entity.id
_entity.type
_entity.pdbx_description
1 polymer ?
#
loop_
_entity_poly.entity_id
_entity_poly.type
_entity_poly.pdbx_seq_one_letter_code
_entity_poly.pdbx_strand_id
1 'polypeptide(L)'
;TAAAGTARTRRKPQTETPRMSPTQASPRKRRGKVAAQPTSTPATSSPVPAQPLFTAILMVRWRDLDAFNHVNNSVFLTYLEEARLQWLKDVPGPWFDAHAMPVLAASTLNYRRPIEWPASLHIELCCT
;
A
#
# COMPACT_ATOMS: atom_id res chain seq x y z
N THR A 1 -55.46 -52.19 6.93
CA THR A 1 -54.03 -51.89 6.71
C THR A 1 -53.86 -50.39 6.50
N ALA A 2 -53.54 -49.66 7.57
CA ALA A 2 -53.01 -48.29 7.51
C ALA A 2 -52.62 -47.89 8.94
N ALA A 3 -51.32 -47.74 9.21
CA ALA A 3 -50.80 -47.11 10.43
C ALA A 3 -49.87 -45.99 9.97
N ALA A 4 -50.29 -44.75 10.23
CA ALA A 4 -49.54 -43.54 9.90
C ALA A 4 -48.44 -43.32 10.95
N GLY A 5 -47.20 -43.15 10.47
CA GLY A 5 -46.03 -42.85 11.30
C GLY A 5 -45.95 -41.36 11.63
N THR A 6 -45.76 -41.05 12.92
CA THR A 6 -45.50 -39.69 13.40
C THR A 6 -44.00 -39.53 13.63
N ALA A 7 -43.31 -38.85 12.70
CA ALA A 7 -41.90 -38.49 12.82
C ALA A 7 -41.73 -37.26 13.73
N ARG A 8 -40.99 -37.42 14.82
CA ARG A 8 -40.72 -36.39 15.84
C ARG A 8 -39.46 -35.61 15.47
N THR A 9 -39.62 -34.37 15.02
CA THR A 9 -38.51 -33.48 14.63
C THR A 9 -37.69 -33.05 15.85
N ARG A 10 -36.39 -33.35 15.84
CA ARG A 10 -35.42 -33.01 16.90
C ARG A 10 -34.93 -31.56 16.73
N ARG A 11 -35.26 -30.66 17.66
CA ARG A 11 -34.75 -29.28 17.68
C ARG A 11 -33.27 -29.26 18.09
N LYS A 12 -32.42 -28.50 17.37
CA LYS A 12 -31.02 -28.21 17.75
C LYS A 12 -30.98 -27.14 18.85
N PRO A 13 -30.09 -27.22 19.84
CA PRO A 13 -29.94 -26.19 20.86
C PRO A 13 -29.18 -24.97 20.28
N GLN A 14 -29.69 -23.76 20.57
CA GLN A 14 -29.07 -22.48 20.26
C GLN A 14 -27.96 -22.15 21.27
N THR A 15 -26.80 -21.74 20.80
CA THR A 15 -25.69 -21.24 21.63
C THR A 15 -25.96 -19.78 21.99
N GLU A 16 -26.27 -19.50 23.26
CA GLU A 16 -26.34 -18.14 23.79
C GLU A 16 -24.93 -17.64 24.13
N THR A 17 -24.59 -16.41 23.70
CA THR A 17 -23.40 -15.68 24.17
C THR A 17 -23.86 -14.32 24.71
N PRO A 18 -23.68 -14.01 26.00
CA PRO A 18 -23.96 -12.67 26.51
C PRO A 18 -22.69 -11.83 26.70
N ARG A 19 -22.57 -10.84 25.81
CA ARG A 19 -22.35 -9.40 26.08
C ARG A 19 -21.08 -8.95 26.83
N MET A 20 -20.12 -8.38 26.09
CA MET A 20 -19.06 -7.52 26.63
C MET A 20 -19.60 -6.13 26.98
N SER A 21 -19.30 -5.65 28.18
CA SER A 21 -19.62 -4.30 28.67
C SER A 21 -18.62 -3.27 28.11
N PRO A 22 -19.06 -2.08 27.65
CA PRO A 22 -18.16 -1.00 27.28
C PRO A 22 -17.96 -0.01 28.45
N THR A 23 -16.94 0.85 28.32
CA THR A 23 -16.77 2.18 28.97
C THR A 23 -15.79 2.15 30.18
N GLN A 24 -14.76 3.01 30.33
CA GLN A 24 -14.60 4.41 29.93
C GLN A 24 -13.11 4.81 29.88
N ALA A 25 -12.70 5.59 28.88
CA ALA A 25 -11.39 6.25 28.84
C ALA A 25 -11.46 7.64 29.51
N SER A 26 -10.52 7.95 30.40
CA SER A 26 -10.41 9.26 31.08
C SER A 26 -9.70 10.31 30.20
N PRO A 27 -10.18 11.56 30.12
CA PRO A 27 -9.52 12.61 29.34
C PRO A 27 -8.39 13.29 30.15
N ARG A 28 -7.14 13.18 29.67
CA ARG A 28 -6.00 13.91 30.24
C ARG A 28 -5.92 15.33 29.65
N LYS A 29 -6.01 16.33 30.55
CA LYS A 29 -5.92 17.78 30.27
C LYS A 29 -4.68 18.13 29.44
N ARG A 30 -4.86 18.81 28.29
CA ARG A 30 -3.79 19.52 27.57
C ARG A 30 -3.64 20.92 28.16
N ARG A 31 -2.44 21.25 28.67
CA ARG A 31 -2.04 22.62 29.00
C ARG A 31 -0.56 22.77 28.64
N GLY A 32 -0.24 23.78 27.83
CA GLY A 32 1.15 24.14 27.54
C GLY A 32 1.32 24.85 26.20
N LYS A 33 1.09 26.17 26.19
CA LYS A 33 1.44 27.12 25.14
C LYS A 33 2.97 27.29 25.15
N VAL A 34 3.66 27.08 24.02
CA VAL A 34 5.11 27.35 23.90
C VAL A 34 5.36 28.26 22.70
N ALA A 35 6.31 29.16 22.89
CA ALA A 35 6.58 30.41 22.20
C ALA A 35 6.85 30.33 20.70
N ALA A 36 6.50 31.41 19.99
CA ALA A 36 6.87 31.68 18.61
C ALA A 36 8.39 31.92 18.50
N GLN A 37 9.04 31.22 17.58
CA GLN A 37 10.41 31.47 17.14
C GLN A 37 10.41 32.45 15.94
N PRO A 38 11.46 33.27 15.77
CA PRO A 38 11.55 34.23 14.67
C PRO A 38 11.71 33.52 13.32
N THR A 39 10.97 34.00 12.33
CA THR A 39 10.97 33.53 10.95
C THR A 39 12.26 33.92 10.25
N SER A 40 13.21 32.99 10.12
CA SER A 40 14.17 33.03 9.03
C SER A 40 13.53 32.37 7.80
N THR A 41 13.16 33.16 6.80
CA THR A 41 12.77 32.67 5.48
C THR A 41 13.95 31.93 4.87
N PRO A 42 13.89 30.59 4.64
CA PRO A 42 14.89 29.97 3.79
C PRO A 42 14.54 30.29 2.34
N ALA A 43 15.52 30.82 1.60
CA ALA A 43 15.41 31.02 0.17
C ALA A 43 15.04 29.69 -0.50
N THR A 44 13.89 29.67 -1.18
CA THR A 44 13.44 28.54 -1.99
C THR A 44 14.33 28.45 -3.23
N SER A 45 15.41 27.67 -3.15
CA SER A 45 16.03 27.14 -4.36
C SER A 45 15.10 26.05 -4.86
N SER A 46 14.43 26.31 -5.99
CA SER A 46 13.73 25.26 -6.72
C SER A 46 14.76 24.18 -7.06
N PRO A 47 14.59 22.92 -6.62
CA PRO A 47 15.51 21.87 -7.02
C PRO A 47 15.37 21.72 -8.53
N VAL A 48 16.49 21.90 -9.24
CA VAL A 48 16.61 21.49 -10.64
C VAL A 48 16.19 20.02 -10.69
N PRO A 49 15.22 19.61 -11.53
CA PRO A 49 14.81 18.22 -11.57
C PRO A 49 16.02 17.39 -11.97
N ALA A 50 16.49 16.55 -11.03
CA ALA A 50 17.55 15.60 -11.30
C ALA A 50 17.11 14.72 -12.47
N GLN A 51 18.00 14.53 -13.45
CA GLN A 51 17.76 13.59 -14.54
C GLN A 51 17.48 12.19 -13.95
N PRO A 52 16.46 11.47 -14.44
CA PRO A 52 16.16 10.14 -13.93
C PRO A 52 17.33 9.21 -14.23
N LEU A 53 17.65 8.33 -13.29
CA LEU A 53 18.62 7.25 -13.46
C LEU A 53 18.14 6.23 -14.50
N PHE A 54 16.83 6.00 -14.55
CA PHE A 54 16.21 5.05 -15.46
C PHE A 54 14.74 5.39 -15.69
N THR A 55 14.25 5.04 -16.88
CA THR A 55 12.86 5.21 -17.27
C THR A 55 12.31 3.92 -17.84
N ALA A 56 11.27 3.37 -17.21
CA ALA A 56 10.59 2.16 -17.65
C ALA A 56 9.21 2.48 -18.24
N ILE A 57 8.80 1.73 -19.27
CA ILE A 57 7.45 1.78 -19.84
C ILE A 57 6.76 0.44 -19.58
N LEU A 58 5.72 0.43 -18.75
CA LEU A 58 4.96 -0.78 -18.41
C LEU A 58 3.49 -0.64 -18.80
N MET A 59 2.89 -1.68 -19.37
CA MET A 59 1.46 -1.70 -19.67
C MET A 59 0.67 -2.17 -18.44
N VAL A 60 -0.41 -1.47 -18.13
CA VAL A 60 -1.37 -1.92 -17.11
C VAL A 60 -2.07 -3.18 -17.60
N ARG A 61 -2.11 -4.22 -16.76
CA ARG A 61 -2.84 -5.45 -17.07
C ARG A 61 -4.26 -5.34 -16.54
N TRP A 62 -5.22 -5.90 -17.28
CA TRP A 62 -6.62 -5.91 -16.85
C TRP A 62 -6.82 -6.59 -15.47
N ARG A 63 -6.02 -7.61 -15.16
CA ARG A 63 -6.05 -8.31 -13.86
C ARG A 63 -5.65 -7.45 -12.67
N ASP A 64 -4.93 -6.36 -12.91
CA ASP A 64 -4.42 -5.49 -11.85
C ASP A 64 -5.49 -4.50 -11.35
N LEU A 65 -6.67 -4.49 -11.98
CA LEU A 65 -7.81 -3.69 -11.55
C LEU A 65 -8.51 -4.28 -10.33
N ASP A 66 -9.07 -3.41 -9.50
CA ASP A 66 -9.99 -3.77 -8.43
C ASP A 66 -11.47 -3.63 -8.84
N ALA A 67 -12.38 -3.83 -7.88
CA ALA A 67 -13.83 -3.73 -8.11
C ALA A 67 -14.31 -2.31 -8.49
N PHE A 68 -13.49 -1.28 -8.32
CA PHE A 68 -13.78 0.10 -8.72
C PHE A 68 -13.25 0.45 -10.11
N ASN A 69 -12.71 -0.53 -10.84
CA ASN A 69 -12.18 -0.36 -12.19
C ASN A 69 -10.92 0.53 -12.26
N HIS A 70 -10.17 0.61 -11.16
CA HIS A 70 -8.86 1.25 -11.09
C HIS A 70 -7.80 0.23 -10.70
N VAL A 71 -6.53 0.51 -11.02
CA VAL A 71 -5.40 -0.30 -10.57
C VAL A 71 -5.41 -0.38 -9.05
N ASN A 72 -5.39 -1.60 -8.52
CA ASN A 72 -5.34 -1.83 -7.09
C ASN A 72 -4.05 -1.26 -6.49
N ASN A 73 -4.19 -0.47 -5.43
CA ASN A 73 -3.07 0.15 -4.73
C ASN A 73 -1.97 -0.84 -4.33
N SER A 74 -2.31 -2.10 -4.01
CA SER A 74 -1.33 -3.13 -3.64
C SER A 74 -0.39 -3.53 -4.79
N VAL A 75 -0.78 -3.30 -6.04
CA VAL A 75 0.01 -3.68 -7.23
C VAL A 75 1.04 -2.62 -7.61
N PHE A 76 0.95 -1.41 -7.06
CA PHE A 76 1.89 -0.32 -7.37
C PHE A 76 3.34 -0.68 -7.05
N LEU A 77 3.60 -1.36 -5.93
CA LEU A 77 4.95 -1.83 -5.61
C LEU A 77 5.47 -2.79 -6.66
N THR A 78 4.65 -3.69 -7.18
CA THR A 78 5.04 -4.64 -8.22
C THR A 78 5.52 -3.92 -9.49
N TYR A 79 4.86 -2.84 -9.91
CA TYR A 79 5.32 -2.04 -11.06
C TYR A 79 6.65 -1.34 -10.80
N LEU A 80 6.84 -0.78 -9.59
CA LEU A 80 8.09 -0.14 -9.20
C LEU A 80 9.23 -1.15 -9.08
N GLU A 81 8.94 -2.36 -8.59
CA GLU A 81 9.91 -3.45 -8.51
C GLU A 81 10.33 -3.93 -9.88
N GLU A 82 9.39 -4.09 -10.82
CA GLU A 82 9.71 -4.43 -12.21
C GLU A 82 10.62 -3.36 -12.85
N ALA A 83 10.29 -2.07 -12.69
CA ALA A 83 11.14 -0.98 -13.17
C ALA A 83 12.54 -1.01 -12.52
N ARG A 84 12.61 -1.26 -11.20
CA ARG A 84 13.87 -1.38 -10.46
C ARG A 84 14.69 -2.58 -10.93
N LEU A 85 14.06 -3.72 -11.21
CA LEU A 85 14.74 -4.91 -11.73
C LEU A 85 15.25 -4.69 -13.15
N GLN A 86 14.49 -3.98 -14.00
CA GLN A 86 14.96 -3.58 -15.34
C GLN A 86 16.20 -2.70 -15.24
N TRP A 87 16.19 -1.68 -14.36
CA TRP A 87 17.36 -0.86 -14.10
C TRP A 87 18.55 -1.65 -13.55
N LEU A 88 18.34 -2.46 -12.51
CA LEU A 88 19.41 -3.22 -11.85
C LEU A 88 20.16 -4.15 -12.82
N LYS A 89 19.46 -4.76 -13.79
CA LYS A 89 20.09 -5.60 -14.81
C LYS A 89 21.22 -4.90 -15.57
N ASP A 90 21.11 -3.59 -15.75
CA ASP A 90 22.08 -2.78 -16.50
C ASP A 90 23.15 -2.14 -15.59
N VAL A 91 23.03 -2.30 -14.26
CA VAL A 91 24.01 -1.76 -13.31
C VAL A 91 25.27 -2.64 -13.30
N PRO A 92 26.47 -2.09 -13.56
CA PRO A 92 27.70 -2.85 -13.52
C PRO A 92 28.15 -3.13 -12.07
N GLY A 93 28.85 -4.25 -11.87
CA GLY A 93 29.51 -4.60 -10.61
C GLY A 93 28.83 -5.73 -9.81
N PRO A 94 29.44 -6.15 -8.70
CA PRO A 94 28.96 -7.27 -7.88
C PRO A 94 27.83 -6.81 -6.94
N TRP A 95 26.63 -6.63 -7.49
CA TRP A 95 25.42 -6.31 -6.70
C TRP A 95 24.48 -7.51 -6.55
N PHE A 96 24.73 -8.60 -7.29
CA PHE A 96 23.92 -9.82 -7.30
C PHE A 96 24.80 -11.06 -7.35
N ASP A 97 25.36 -11.44 -6.21
CA ASP A 97 26.17 -12.65 -6.05
C ASP A 97 25.96 -13.28 -4.66
N ALA A 98 26.80 -14.26 -4.30
CA ALA A 98 26.71 -14.95 -3.02
C ALA A 98 27.05 -14.06 -1.80
N HIS A 99 27.64 -12.87 -2.02
CA HIS A 99 28.13 -11.96 -0.99
C HIS A 99 27.31 -10.67 -0.91
N ALA A 100 26.66 -10.25 -2.00
CA ALA A 100 25.83 -9.05 -2.06
C ALA A 100 24.50 -9.30 -2.80
N MET A 101 23.38 -9.00 -2.13
CA MET A 101 22.05 -8.98 -2.72
C MET A 101 21.23 -7.82 -2.16
N PRO A 102 20.52 -7.05 -3.00
CA PRO A 102 19.72 -5.93 -2.54
C PRO A 102 18.45 -6.42 -1.82
N VAL A 103 18.11 -5.77 -0.71
CA VAL A 103 16.86 -5.97 0.03
C VAL A 103 16.16 -4.63 0.22
N LEU A 104 14.83 -4.62 0.03
CA LEU A 104 14.02 -3.44 0.29
C LEU A 104 13.82 -3.27 1.81
N ALA A 105 14.47 -2.24 2.38
CA ALA A 105 14.37 -1.95 3.82
C ALA A 105 13.07 -1.20 4.19
N ALA A 106 12.64 -0.26 3.36
CA ALA A 106 11.43 0.54 3.58
C ALA A 106 10.87 1.05 2.26
N SER A 107 9.55 1.27 2.22
CA SER A 107 8.89 1.96 1.12
C SER A 107 7.88 2.97 1.66
N THR A 108 7.72 4.08 0.94
CA THR A 108 6.67 5.08 1.20
C THR A 108 6.05 5.43 -0.13
N LEU A 109 4.72 5.29 -0.22
CA LEU A 109 3.97 5.53 -1.44
C LEU A 109 2.92 6.62 -1.21
N ASN A 110 2.89 7.57 -2.14
CA ASN A 110 1.91 8.64 -2.14
C ASN A 110 1.05 8.51 -3.41
N TYR A 111 -0.18 8.02 -3.24
CA TYR A 111 -1.13 7.89 -4.34
C TYR A 111 -1.78 9.25 -4.63
N ARG A 112 -1.73 9.70 -5.89
CA ARG A 112 -2.21 11.03 -6.30
C ARG A 112 -3.44 10.98 -7.18
N ARG A 113 -3.49 10.03 -8.11
CA ARG A 113 -4.60 9.84 -9.05
C ARG A 113 -4.79 8.34 -9.33
N PRO A 114 -6.03 7.89 -9.56
CA PRO A 114 -6.29 6.53 -10.00
C PRO A 114 -5.74 6.31 -11.42
N ILE A 115 -5.46 5.05 -11.75
CA ILE A 115 -5.02 4.61 -13.08
C ILE A 115 -6.06 3.62 -13.60
N GLU A 116 -6.53 3.84 -14.82
CA GLU A 116 -7.53 3.00 -15.50
C GLU A 116 -6.87 2.10 -16.54
N TRP A 117 -7.60 1.08 -17.00
CA TRP A 117 -7.19 0.27 -18.15
C TRP A 117 -7.94 0.72 -19.41
N PRO A 118 -7.30 0.76 -20.59
CA PRO A 118 -5.87 0.53 -20.84
C PRO A 118 -5.02 1.76 -20.48
N ALA A 119 -3.81 1.53 -19.95
CA ALA A 119 -2.84 2.60 -19.71
C ALA A 119 -1.40 2.12 -19.88
N SER A 120 -0.55 3.08 -20.26
CA SER A 120 0.91 2.95 -20.30
C SER A 120 1.52 3.74 -19.16
N LEU A 121 2.21 3.06 -18.26
CA LEU A 121 2.92 3.64 -17.13
C LEU A 121 4.31 4.11 -17.56
N HIS A 122 4.62 5.36 -17.25
CA HIS A 122 5.97 5.91 -17.33
C HIS A 122 6.55 5.99 -15.92
N ILE A 123 7.56 5.16 -15.63
CA ILE A 123 8.14 5.04 -14.29
C ILE A 123 9.57 5.58 -14.34
N GLU A 124 9.83 6.62 -13.56
CA GLU A 124 11.14 7.24 -13.43
C GLU A 124 11.77 6.82 -12.10
N LEU A 125 13.00 6.32 -12.16
CA LEU A 125 13.81 6.02 -10.99
C LEU A 125 14.81 7.15 -10.81
N CYS A 126 14.83 7.77 -9.63
CA CYS A 126 15.74 8.85 -9.29
C CYS A 126 16.47 8.52 -7.98
N CYS A 127 17.70 8.99 -7.83
CA CYS A 127 18.40 9.00 -6.54
C CYS A 127 18.40 10.45 -6.03
N THR A 128 18.02 10.61 -4.77
CA THR A 128 17.95 11.90 -4.06
C THR A 128 19.07 12.03 -3.07
#